data_AF-A0A2U8H770-F1
#
_entry.id   AF-A0A2U8H770-F1
#
_cell.length_a   1.000
_cell.length_b   1.000
_cell.length_c   1.000
_cell.angle_alpha   90.00
_cell.angle_beta   90.00
_cell.angle_gamma   90.00
#
_symmetry.space_group_name_H-M   'P 1'
#
loop_
_entity.id
_entity.type
_entity.pdbx_description
1 polymer ?
#
loop_
_entity_poly.entity_id
_entity_poly.type
_entity_poly.pdbx_seq_one_letter_code
_entity_poly.pdbx_strand_id
1 'polypeptide(L)'
;MSLLAQLKKDSLLARKAADSVRATLLSTLIGEAEMVGKNAGNRESSDDEVQQTIRKFLKNNQEALAVIKDEGRLAILRTESEILATYLPAMASEAEVKAFIAETVAGLADRSPKSMGTVMGALKAKYGTNFDAKQANAWVREALAG
;
A
#
# COMPACT_ATOMS: atom_id res chain seq x y z
N MET A 1 3.02 -12.41 -13.68
CA MET A 1 1.57 -12.10 -13.73
C MET A 1 1.39 -10.78 -13.01
N SER A 2 0.64 -9.82 -13.56
CA SER A 2 0.36 -8.56 -12.86
C SER A 2 -0.45 -8.82 -11.59
N LEU A 3 -0.40 -7.90 -10.64
CA LEU A 3 -1.19 -7.98 -9.42
C LEU A 3 -2.69 -8.01 -9.73
N LEU A 4 -3.13 -7.21 -10.71
CA LEU A 4 -4.52 -7.22 -11.17
C LEU A 4 -4.95 -8.60 -11.71
N ALA A 5 -4.09 -9.24 -12.50
CA ALA A 5 -4.37 -10.58 -13.02
C ALA A 5 -4.37 -11.64 -11.90
N GLN A 6 -3.52 -11.50 -10.88
CA GLN A 6 -3.54 -12.35 -9.70
C GLN A 6 -4.86 -12.21 -8.92
N LEU A 7 -5.32 -10.98 -8.66
CA LEU A 7 -6.60 -10.74 -7.98
C LEU A 7 -7.78 -11.39 -8.74
N LYS A 8 -7.79 -11.27 -10.07
CA LYS A 8 -8.82 -11.92 -10.93
C LYS A 8 -8.80 -13.43 -10.80
N LYS A 9 -7.62 -14.05 -10.84
CA LYS A 9 -7.45 -15.50 -10.65
C LYS A 9 -7.95 -15.92 -9.26
N ASP A 10 -7.55 -15.23 -8.22
CA ASP A 10 -7.90 -15.58 -6.84
C ASP A 10 -9.38 -15.35 -6.54
N SER A 11 -10.01 -14.35 -7.16
CA SER A 11 -11.47 -14.14 -7.11
C SER A 11 -12.24 -15.32 -7.70
N LEU A 12 -11.75 -15.92 -8.80
CA LEU A 12 -12.35 -17.14 -9.37
C LEU A 12 -12.15 -18.35 -8.46
N LEU A 13 -10.96 -18.50 -7.87
CA LEU A 13 -10.68 -19.59 -6.93
C LEU A 13 -11.54 -19.47 -5.66
N ALA A 14 -11.72 -18.27 -5.12
CA ALA A 14 -12.58 -18.02 -3.97
C ALA A 14 -14.03 -18.43 -4.24
N ARG A 15 -14.58 -18.10 -5.42
CA ARG A 15 -15.92 -18.53 -5.83
C ARG A 15 -16.04 -20.06 -5.91
N LYS A 16 -15.03 -20.74 -6.46
CA LYS A 16 -15.00 -22.21 -6.54
C LYS A 16 -14.92 -22.88 -5.17
N ALA A 17 -14.21 -22.26 -4.23
CA ALA A 17 -14.08 -22.74 -2.86
C ALA A 17 -15.25 -22.34 -1.94
N ALA A 18 -16.28 -21.67 -2.48
CA ALA A 18 -17.39 -21.09 -1.71
C ALA A 18 -16.94 -20.12 -0.59
N ASP A 19 -15.77 -19.49 -0.73
CA ASP A 19 -15.30 -18.41 0.15
C ASP A 19 -15.98 -17.09 -0.26
N SER A 20 -17.18 -16.87 0.29
CA SER A 20 -18.03 -15.74 -0.05
C SER A 20 -17.44 -14.39 0.34
N VAL A 21 -16.72 -14.32 1.46
CA VAL A 21 -16.07 -13.09 1.95
C VAL A 21 -14.98 -12.68 0.97
N ARG A 22 -14.04 -13.58 0.65
CA ARG A 22 -12.97 -13.29 -0.29
C ARG A 22 -13.51 -13.02 -1.70
N ALA A 23 -14.47 -13.80 -2.17
CA ALA A 23 -15.05 -13.60 -3.50
C ALA A 23 -15.69 -12.21 -3.66
N THR A 24 -16.44 -11.77 -2.64
CA THR A 24 -17.12 -10.47 -2.64
C THR A 24 -16.09 -9.33 -2.56
N LEU A 25 -15.15 -9.40 -1.61
CA LEU A 25 -14.08 -8.42 -1.45
C LEU A 25 -13.29 -8.24 -2.74
N LEU A 26 -12.80 -9.34 -3.32
CA LEU A 26 -11.96 -9.28 -4.52
C LEU A 26 -12.74 -8.77 -5.73
N SER A 27 -14.03 -9.08 -5.85
CA SER A 27 -14.86 -8.56 -6.94
C SER A 27 -14.96 -7.03 -6.91
N THR A 28 -15.20 -6.45 -5.73
CA THR A 28 -15.26 -5.00 -5.55
C THR A 28 -13.89 -4.35 -5.76
N LEU A 29 -12.85 -4.94 -5.17
CA LEU A 29 -11.47 -4.47 -5.30
C LEU A 29 -11.01 -4.43 -6.76
N ILE A 30 -11.25 -5.50 -7.53
CA ILE A 30 -10.90 -5.56 -8.96
C ILE A 30 -11.60 -4.45 -9.74
N GLY A 31 -12.89 -4.23 -9.48
CA GLY A 31 -13.65 -3.16 -10.12
C GLY A 31 -13.05 -1.78 -9.86
N GLU A 32 -12.77 -1.45 -8.60
CA GLU A 32 -12.14 -0.17 -8.24
C GLU A 32 -10.72 -0.05 -8.80
N ALA A 33 -9.92 -1.12 -8.78
CA ALA A 33 -8.58 -1.12 -9.33
C ALA A 33 -8.61 -0.88 -10.85
N GLU A 34 -9.43 -1.60 -11.60
CA GLU A 34 -9.56 -1.41 -13.06
C GLU A 34 -9.98 0.00 -13.46
N MET A 35 -10.84 0.64 -12.66
CA MET A 35 -11.30 2.00 -12.94
C MET A 35 -10.16 3.01 -12.94
N VAL A 36 -9.08 2.78 -12.19
CA VAL A 36 -7.90 3.66 -12.18
C VAL A 36 -7.28 3.72 -13.58
N GLY A 37 -6.91 2.58 -14.15
CA GLY A 37 -6.33 2.52 -15.49
C GLY A 37 -7.31 2.94 -16.59
N LYS A 38 -8.61 2.62 -16.44
CA LYS A 38 -9.65 3.05 -17.38
C LYS A 38 -9.75 4.58 -17.45
N ASN A 39 -9.73 5.24 -16.29
CA ASN A 39 -9.78 6.70 -16.21
C ASN A 39 -8.45 7.35 -16.64
N ALA A 40 -7.33 6.63 -16.54
CA ALA A 40 -6.00 7.08 -16.97
C ALA A 40 -5.69 6.77 -18.45
N GLY A 41 -6.68 6.95 -19.34
CA GLY A 41 -6.52 6.77 -20.78
C GLY A 41 -6.89 5.39 -21.31
N ASN A 42 -7.86 4.71 -20.67
CA ASN A 42 -8.38 3.42 -21.07
C ASN A 42 -7.31 2.31 -21.17
N ARG A 43 -6.39 2.28 -20.20
CA ARG A 43 -5.33 1.26 -20.11
C ARG A 43 -5.55 0.30 -18.95
N GLU A 44 -4.74 -0.75 -18.90
CA GLU A 44 -4.65 -1.59 -17.71
C GLU A 44 -4.02 -0.81 -16.54
N SER A 45 -4.45 -1.12 -15.32
CA SER A 45 -3.89 -0.51 -14.11
C SER A 45 -2.54 -1.13 -13.78
N SER A 46 -1.57 -0.31 -13.39
CA SER A 46 -0.26 -0.80 -12.96
C SER A 46 -0.33 -1.45 -11.58
N ASP A 47 0.67 -2.25 -11.24
CA ASP A 47 0.72 -2.90 -9.92
C ASP A 47 0.73 -1.87 -8.77
N ASP A 48 1.39 -0.73 -8.96
CA ASP A 48 1.38 0.37 -7.98
C ASP A 48 0.00 0.97 -7.78
N GLU A 49 -0.77 1.15 -8.85
CA GLU A 49 -2.16 1.64 -8.77
C GLU A 49 -3.07 0.64 -8.06
N VAL A 50 -2.89 -0.66 -8.34
CA VAL A 50 -3.63 -1.73 -7.66
C VAL A 50 -3.27 -1.75 -6.18
N GLN A 51 -1.99 -1.64 -5.82
CA GLN A 51 -1.54 -1.54 -4.42
C GLN A 51 -2.13 -0.32 -3.72
N GLN A 52 -2.21 0.83 -4.39
CA GLN A 52 -2.85 2.03 -3.82
C GLN A 52 -4.34 1.79 -3.52
N THR A 53 -5.07 1.13 -4.43
CA THR A 53 -6.47 0.75 -4.19
C THR A 53 -6.59 -0.22 -3.02
N ILE A 54 -5.71 -1.22 -2.91
CA ILE A 54 -5.69 -2.14 -1.76
C ILE A 54 -5.48 -1.38 -0.44
N ARG A 55 -4.52 -0.43 -0.40
CA ARG A 55 -4.28 0.40 0.79
C ARG A 55 -5.47 1.27 1.15
N LYS A 56 -6.19 1.81 0.15
CA LYS A 56 -7.45 2.53 0.37
C LYS A 56 -8.50 1.64 1.05
N PHE A 57 -8.66 0.40 0.62
CA PHE A 57 -9.58 -0.56 1.26
C PHE A 57 -9.18 -0.86 2.70
N LEU A 58 -7.89 -1.11 2.95
CA LEU A 58 -7.38 -1.32 4.32
C LEU A 58 -7.68 -0.13 5.23
N LYS A 59 -7.45 1.10 4.75
CA LYS A 59 -7.76 2.32 5.50
C LYS A 59 -9.26 2.42 5.80
N ASN A 60 -10.11 2.20 4.80
CA ASN A 60 -11.57 2.22 4.98
C ASN A 60 -12.03 1.17 5.99
N ASN A 61 -11.43 -0.04 5.98
CA ASN A 61 -11.73 -1.08 6.93
C ASN A 61 -11.30 -0.70 8.35
N GLN A 62 -10.12 -0.10 8.52
CA GLN A 62 -9.66 0.42 9.81
C GLN A 62 -10.58 1.52 10.37
N GLU A 63 -11.00 2.46 9.53
CA GLU A 63 -11.96 3.50 9.92
C GLU A 63 -13.31 2.90 10.30
N ALA A 64 -13.80 1.92 9.54
CA ALA A 64 -15.04 1.20 9.82
C ALA A 64 -14.98 0.39 11.13
N LEU A 65 -13.84 -0.29 11.39
CA LEU A 65 -13.61 -1.04 12.64
C LEU A 65 -13.66 -0.14 13.87
N ALA A 66 -13.32 1.14 13.75
CA ALA A 66 -13.34 2.09 14.87
C ALA A 66 -14.76 2.58 15.22
N VAL A 67 -15.73 2.47 14.30
CA VAL A 67 -17.08 3.06 14.46
C VAL A 67 -18.20 2.03 14.51
N ILE A 68 -18.03 0.87 13.88
CA ILE A 68 -19.04 -0.19 13.83
C ILE A 68 -19.08 -0.95 15.16
N LYS A 69 -20.28 -1.27 15.63
CA LYS A 69 -20.51 -2.04 16.86
C LYS A 69 -20.98 -3.48 16.62
N ASP A 70 -21.38 -3.79 15.39
CA ASP A 70 -21.86 -5.13 15.03
C ASP A 70 -20.69 -6.11 14.90
N GLU A 71 -20.58 -7.06 15.82
CA GLU A 71 -19.46 -8.02 15.87
C GLU A 71 -19.36 -8.92 14.64
N GLY A 72 -20.50 -9.24 14.00
CA GLY A 72 -20.51 -10.00 12.74
C GLY A 72 -19.81 -9.23 11.63
N ARG A 73 -20.12 -7.93 11.50
CA ARG A 73 -19.46 -7.05 10.53
C ARG A 73 -18.00 -6.78 10.88
N LEU A 74 -17.66 -6.63 12.16
CA LEU A 74 -16.26 -6.49 12.60
C LEU A 74 -15.43 -7.72 12.23
N ALA A 75 -15.96 -8.93 12.44
CA ALA A 75 -15.29 -10.17 12.04
C ALA A 75 -15.03 -10.23 10.52
N ILE A 76 -16.01 -9.80 9.71
CA ILE A 76 -15.84 -9.70 8.25
C ILE A 76 -14.75 -8.68 7.91
N LEU A 77 -14.77 -7.48 8.48
CA LEU A 77 -13.77 -6.44 8.19
C LEU A 77 -12.34 -6.86 8.59
N ARG A 78 -12.19 -7.59 9.70
CA ARG A 78 -10.90 -8.18 10.11
C ARG A 78 -10.41 -9.19 9.07
N THR A 79 -11.28 -10.11 8.65
CA THR A 79 -10.99 -11.10 7.61
C THR A 79 -10.63 -10.44 6.28
N GLU A 80 -11.38 -9.42 5.87
CA GLU A 80 -11.09 -8.64 4.66
C GLU A 80 -9.70 -7.98 4.74
N SER A 81 -9.36 -7.42 5.90
CA SER A 81 -8.07 -6.74 6.12
C SER A 81 -6.90 -7.73 6.04
N GLU A 82 -7.06 -8.92 6.60
CA GLU A 82 -6.08 -10.01 6.48
C GLU A 82 -5.89 -10.43 5.02
N ILE A 83 -6.98 -10.62 4.28
CA ILE A 83 -6.92 -10.96 2.85
C ILE A 83 -6.19 -9.86 2.06
N LEU A 84 -6.56 -8.60 2.25
CA LEU A 84 -5.94 -7.46 1.55
C LEU A 84 -4.43 -7.36 1.83
N ALA A 85 -4.01 -7.60 3.08
CA ALA A 85 -2.61 -7.55 3.47
C ALA A 85 -1.75 -8.59 2.72
N THR A 86 -2.32 -9.73 2.32
CA THR A 86 -1.58 -10.76 1.55
C THR A 86 -1.18 -10.31 0.14
N TYR A 87 -1.81 -9.25 -0.38
CA TYR A 87 -1.53 -8.69 -1.71
C TYR A 87 -0.59 -7.49 -1.69
N LEU A 88 -0.15 -7.05 -0.52
CA LEU A 88 0.81 -5.96 -0.39
C LEU A 88 2.21 -6.51 -0.08
N PRO A 89 3.27 -5.89 -0.62
CA PRO A 89 4.61 -6.15 -0.13
C PRO A 89 4.72 -5.77 1.36
N ALA A 90 5.66 -6.41 2.06
CA ALA A 90 5.95 -6.06 3.44
C ALA A 90 6.31 -4.57 3.54
N MET A 91 5.69 -3.87 4.50
CA MET A 91 6.05 -2.50 4.84
C MET A 91 7.45 -2.50 5.45
N ALA A 92 8.31 -1.59 4.99
CA ALA A 92 9.57 -1.33 5.65
C ALA A 92 9.30 -0.83 7.07
N SER A 93 10.01 -1.41 8.03
CA SER A 93 9.96 -0.98 9.42
C SER A 93 10.56 0.41 9.59
N GLU A 94 10.18 1.10 10.67
CA GLU A 94 10.78 2.38 11.05
C GLU A 94 12.32 2.31 11.08
N ALA A 95 12.87 1.22 11.64
CA ALA A 95 14.32 1.03 11.72
C ALA A 95 14.98 0.92 10.35
N GLU A 96 14.40 0.15 9.42
CA GLU A 96 14.92 -0.01 8.06
C GLU A 96 14.85 1.31 7.27
N VAL A 97 13.77 2.07 7.44
CA VAL A 97 13.60 3.38 6.79
C VAL A 97 14.61 4.38 7.34
N LYS A 98 14.75 4.49 8.67
CA LYS A 98 15.72 5.38 9.31
C LYS A 98 17.16 5.04 8.94
N ALA A 99 17.52 3.76 8.97
CA ALA A 99 18.85 3.30 8.57
C ALA A 99 19.16 3.69 7.11
N PHE A 100 18.21 3.47 6.21
CA PHE A 100 18.38 3.86 4.81
C PHE A 100 18.46 5.37 4.61
N ILE A 101 17.69 6.17 5.35
CA ILE A 101 17.80 7.64 5.34
C ILE A 101 19.20 8.06 5.77
N ALA A 102 19.70 7.54 6.89
CA ALA A 102 21.02 7.89 7.42
C ALA A 102 22.14 7.52 6.42
N GLU A 103 22.08 6.32 5.84
CA GLU A 103 23.00 5.88 4.79
C GLU A 103 22.96 6.80 3.56
N THR A 104 21.76 7.13 3.09
CA THR A 104 21.58 8.00 1.92
C THR A 104 22.15 9.39 2.19
N VAL A 105 21.84 9.99 3.34
CA VAL A 105 22.32 11.33 3.73
C VAL A 105 23.84 11.35 3.93
N ALA A 106 24.42 10.27 4.46
CA ALA A 106 25.86 10.16 4.64
C ALA A 106 26.62 10.25 3.30
N GLY A 107 26.05 9.69 2.23
CA GLY A 107 26.60 9.71 0.88
C GLY A 107 26.33 10.98 0.07
N LEU A 108 25.56 11.95 0.58
CA LEU A 108 25.28 13.20 -0.12
C LEU A 108 26.42 14.22 0.03
N ALA A 109 26.74 14.91 -1.07
CA ALA A 109 27.67 16.02 -1.07
C ALA A 109 27.08 17.30 -0.44
N ASP A 110 25.76 17.52 -0.55
CA ASP A 110 25.03 18.60 0.10
C ASP A 110 23.98 18.00 1.07
N ARG A 111 24.08 18.35 2.35
CA ARG A 111 23.14 17.91 3.41
C ARG A 111 22.10 18.96 3.74
N SER A 112 21.98 20.02 2.95
CA SER A 112 20.96 21.05 3.18
C SER A 112 19.54 20.52 2.93
N PRO A 113 18.50 21.25 3.40
CA PRO A 113 17.10 20.92 3.12
C PRO A 113 16.76 20.78 1.63
N LYS A 114 17.60 21.29 0.72
CA LYS A 114 17.45 21.12 -0.74
C LYS A 114 17.54 19.65 -1.15
N SER A 115 18.28 18.84 -0.40
CA SER A 115 18.48 17.41 -0.69
C SER A 115 17.31 16.52 -0.25
N MET A 116 16.29 17.08 0.39
CA MET A 116 15.11 16.33 0.85
C MET A 116 14.42 15.56 -0.29
N GLY A 117 14.29 16.19 -1.46
CA GLY A 117 13.69 15.56 -2.64
C GLY A 117 14.49 14.35 -3.13
N THR A 118 15.83 14.43 -3.06
CA THR A 118 16.74 13.33 -3.43
C THR A 118 16.56 12.14 -2.51
N VAL A 119 16.57 12.35 -1.18
CA VAL A 119 16.41 11.26 -0.20
C VAL A 119 15.02 10.62 -0.29
N MET A 120 13.96 11.42 -0.44
CA MET A 120 12.61 10.91 -0.64
C MET A 120 12.46 10.15 -1.97
N GLY A 121 13.17 10.58 -3.02
CA GLY A 121 13.26 9.87 -4.30
C GLY A 121 13.93 8.50 -4.15
N ALA A 122 15.04 8.43 -3.42
CA ALA A 122 15.74 7.18 -3.14
C ALA A 122 14.88 6.20 -2.33
N LEU A 123 14.14 6.69 -1.33
CA LEU A 123 13.19 5.87 -0.56
C LEU A 123 12.10 5.27 -1.47
N LYS A 124 11.52 6.07 -2.36
CA LYS A 124 10.54 5.59 -3.34
C LYS A 124 11.15 4.59 -4.32
N ALA A 125 12.39 4.79 -4.74
CA ALA A 125 13.08 3.84 -5.61
C ALA A 125 13.34 2.48 -4.91
N LYS A 126 13.68 2.49 -3.61
CA LYS A 126 13.97 1.26 -2.86
C LYS A 126 12.73 0.53 -2.38
N TYR A 127 11.76 1.26 -1.81
CA TYR A 127 10.61 0.67 -1.12
C TYR A 127 9.28 0.86 -1.87
N GLY A 128 9.28 1.59 -3.00
CA GLY A 128 8.06 1.92 -3.74
C GLY A 128 7.12 2.74 -2.88
N THR A 129 5.95 2.17 -2.58
CA THR A 129 4.94 2.75 -1.67
C THR A 129 4.88 2.03 -0.32
N ASN A 130 5.83 1.14 -0.02
CA ASN A 130 5.81 0.27 1.16
C ASN A 130 6.58 0.85 2.35
N PHE A 131 6.36 2.13 2.66
CA PHE A 131 6.89 2.79 3.85
C PHE A 131 5.97 3.95 4.26
N ASP A 132 6.02 4.40 5.51
CA ASP A 132 5.29 5.59 5.94
C ASP A 132 5.96 6.85 5.39
N ALA A 133 5.44 7.38 4.28
CA ALA A 133 5.97 8.58 3.65
C ALA A 133 5.85 9.84 4.52
N LYS A 134 4.85 9.92 5.41
CA LYS A 134 4.68 11.06 6.31
C LYS A 134 5.77 11.05 7.38
N GLN A 135 6.01 9.88 7.98
CA GLN A 135 7.04 9.72 9.01
C GLN A 135 8.44 9.81 8.40
N ALA A 136 8.65 9.21 7.23
CA ALA A 136 9.91 9.34 6.50
C ALA A 136 10.26 10.80 6.19
N ASN A 137 9.31 11.64 5.77
CA ASN A 137 9.56 13.07 5.58
C ASN A 137 10.08 13.76 6.85
N ALA A 138 9.52 13.41 8.01
CA ALA A 138 9.97 13.96 9.29
C ALA A 138 11.41 13.52 9.61
N TRP A 139 11.72 12.23 9.46
CA TRP A 139 13.07 11.70 9.70
C TRP A 139 14.11 12.22 8.71
N VAL A 140 13.75 12.38 7.43
CA VAL A 140 14.63 13.00 6.43
C VAL A 140 14.95 14.45 6.81
N ARG A 141 13.95 15.21 7.28
CA ARG A 141 14.17 16.59 7.73
C ARG A 141 15.13 16.64 8.92
N GLU A 142 14.94 15.76 9.89
CA GLU A 142 15.80 15.65 11.07
C GLU A 142 17.24 15.29 10.66
N ALA A 143 17.42 14.32 9.77
CA ALA A 143 18.73 13.87 9.30
C ALA A 143 19.50 14.93 8.47
N LEU A 144 18.81 15.85 7.80
CA LEU A 144 19.40 16.95 7.02
C LEU A 144 19.56 18.26 7.83
N ALA A 145 19.02 18.32 9.04
CA ALA A 145 19.16 19.49 9.92
C ALA A 145 20.43 19.45 10.79
N GLY A 146 21.12 18.30 10.82
CA GLY A 146 22.42 18.11 11.47
C GLY A 146 23.58 18.16 10.47
#